data_AF-A0A2V1HLM7-F1
#
_entry.id   AF-A0A2V1HLM7-F1
#
_cell.length_a   1.000
_cell.length_b   1.000
_cell.length_c   1.000
_cell.angle_alpha   90.00
_cell.angle_beta   90.00
_cell.angle_gamma   90.00
#
_symmetry.space_group_name_H-M   'P 1'
#
loop_
_entity.id
_entity.type
_entity.pdbx_description
1 polymer ?
#
loop_
_entity_poly.entity_id
_entity_poly.type
_entity_poly.pdbx_seq_one_letter_code
_entity_poly.pdbx_strand_id
1 'polypeptide(L)'
;MPGGSPAGSDRVTRDDGVEPGQGGAPRRAGGRARAGYERGQAKVVERARGRVVQAGDGKASDGNIANIITVARILMAPAFIWLLLVANQGGDQSITLRWVATALFVIGIATDGVDGMLARSRNLVTNVGILLDPIADKVLTGGALVGLSILGELPWWVTVVILVRELGITAFRFAVLRDRVIPASRGGKLKTVFQAVAISTALAPLAELAIALGWADATPWFDGLNIGLMSIALVLTVVTGLDYLWQAHRLSRRSRRG
;
A
#
# COMPACT_ATOMS: atom_id res chain seq x y z
N MET A 1 -69.79 40.80 46.18
CA MET A 1 -70.37 41.12 44.86
C MET A 1 -70.31 39.86 43.99
N PRO A 2 -71.42 39.12 43.88
CA PRO A 2 -71.58 37.94 43.03
C PRO A 2 -72.28 38.29 41.70
N GLY A 3 -72.08 37.49 40.66
CA GLY A 3 -72.84 37.55 39.40
C GLY A 3 -72.25 36.57 38.39
N GLY A 4 -72.98 35.70 37.68
CA GLY A 4 -74.42 35.51 37.59
C GLY A 4 -74.73 34.08 37.10
N SER A 5 -76.02 33.76 37.17
CA SER A 5 -76.68 32.47 36.94
C SER A 5 -77.10 32.33 35.44
N PRO A 6 -77.99 31.40 35.03
CA PRO A 6 -77.80 29.98 34.72
C PRO A 6 -78.37 29.57 33.31
N ALA A 7 -78.57 28.26 33.11
CA ALA A 7 -79.38 27.58 32.07
C ALA A 7 -78.73 27.39 30.69
N GLY A 8 -78.84 26.24 30.01
CA GLY A 8 -79.56 25.00 30.25
C GLY A 8 -79.52 24.14 28.99
N SER A 9 -79.82 22.84 29.13
CA SER A 9 -80.66 22.01 28.25
C SER A 9 -80.12 20.58 28.13
N ASP A 10 -80.91 19.67 28.70
CA ASP A 10 -80.88 18.23 28.48
C ASP A 10 -81.09 17.87 27.00
N ARG A 11 -80.43 16.80 26.54
CA ARG A 11 -81.12 15.59 26.04
C ARG A 11 -80.17 14.43 25.72
N VAL A 12 -80.35 13.34 26.49
CA VAL A 12 -80.67 11.96 26.06
C VAL A 12 -79.74 11.36 24.98
N THR A 13 -78.96 10.32 25.29
CA THR A 13 -79.39 8.92 25.10
C THR A 13 -78.37 7.92 25.68
N ARG A 14 -78.90 6.87 26.33
CA ARG A 14 -78.45 5.46 26.39
C ARG A 14 -77.31 5.04 27.35
N ASP A 15 -77.75 4.50 28.50
CA ASP A 15 -77.64 3.07 28.90
C ASP A 15 -76.85 2.17 27.90
N ASP A 16 -75.90 1.33 28.29
CA ASP A 16 -76.08 0.19 29.19
C ASP A 16 -74.75 -0.15 29.91
N GLY A 17 -74.84 -0.49 31.19
CA GLY A 17 -73.71 -1.06 31.95
C GLY A 17 -73.49 -2.53 31.67
N VAL A 18 -72.25 -3.02 31.80
CA VAL A 18 -71.89 -4.37 32.28
C VAL A 18 -70.50 -4.31 32.93
N GLU A 19 -70.41 -4.91 34.12
CA GLU A 19 -69.26 -5.00 35.03
C GLU A 19 -68.33 -6.20 34.66
N PRO A 20 -67.37 -6.65 35.51
CA PRO A 20 -65.94 -6.74 35.21
C PRO A 20 -65.44 -8.14 34.76
N GLY A 21 -64.32 -8.19 34.02
CA GLY A 21 -63.72 -9.44 33.53
C GLY A 21 -62.19 -9.47 33.69
N GLN A 22 -61.73 -10.40 34.53
CA GLN A 22 -60.33 -10.74 34.79
C GLN A 22 -59.55 -11.06 33.49
N GLY A 23 -58.52 -10.26 33.19
CA GLY A 23 -57.60 -10.50 32.07
C GLY A 23 -56.35 -11.27 32.51
N GLY A 24 -56.30 -12.55 32.20
CA GLY A 24 -55.19 -13.46 32.49
C GLY A 24 -53.87 -13.10 31.81
N ALA A 25 -52.76 -13.47 32.46
CA ALA A 25 -51.40 -13.36 31.96
C ALA A 25 -51.19 -14.22 30.68
N PRO A 26 -50.46 -13.74 29.65
CA PRO A 26 -50.10 -14.58 28.51
C PRO A 26 -48.96 -15.54 28.89
N ARG A 27 -49.27 -16.84 28.93
CA ARG A 27 -48.30 -17.92 29.02
C ARG A 27 -47.57 -18.13 27.69
N ARG A 28 -46.23 -18.06 27.76
CA ARG A 28 -45.24 -18.92 27.08
C ARG A 28 -45.46 -19.24 25.60
N ALA A 29 -45.03 -18.33 24.72
CA ALA A 29 -44.80 -18.64 23.30
C ALA A 29 -43.37 -18.27 22.79
N GLY A 30 -42.41 -18.01 23.68
CA GLY A 30 -41.06 -17.55 23.29
C GLY A 30 -39.96 -18.64 23.22
N GLY A 31 -40.19 -19.82 23.79
CA GLY A 31 -39.12 -20.81 24.00
C GLY A 31 -38.63 -21.53 22.75
N ARG A 32 -39.52 -21.83 21.80
CA ARG A 32 -39.16 -22.59 20.58
C ARG A 32 -38.45 -21.73 19.54
N ALA A 33 -38.82 -20.46 19.39
CA ALA A 33 -38.17 -19.54 18.46
C ALA A 33 -36.74 -19.18 18.91
N ARG A 34 -36.54 -18.95 20.21
CA ARG A 34 -35.22 -18.62 20.78
C ARG A 34 -34.22 -19.78 20.64
N ALA A 35 -34.67 -21.01 20.90
CA ALA A 35 -33.85 -22.21 20.74
C ALA A 35 -33.49 -22.55 19.28
N GLY A 36 -34.28 -22.06 18.31
CA GLY A 36 -33.96 -22.16 16.88
C GLY A 36 -32.91 -21.13 16.47
N TYR A 37 -33.02 -19.90 16.98
CA TYR A 37 -32.09 -18.81 16.70
C TYR A 37 -30.70 -19.07 17.29
N GLU A 38 -30.64 -19.58 18.53
CA GLU A 38 -29.38 -19.93 19.21
C GLU A 38 -28.68 -21.11 18.54
N ARG A 39 -29.43 -22.12 18.06
CA ARG A 39 -28.86 -23.22 17.25
C ARG A 39 -28.38 -22.76 15.88
N GLY A 40 -29.08 -21.80 15.26
CA GLY A 40 -28.64 -21.17 14.02
C GLY A 40 -27.34 -20.39 14.18
N GLN A 41 -27.23 -19.58 15.23
CA GLN A 41 -26.00 -18.84 15.53
C GLN A 41 -24.85 -19.76 15.96
N ALA A 42 -25.10 -20.81 16.74
CA ALA A 42 -24.08 -21.79 17.09
C ALA A 42 -23.49 -22.47 15.84
N LYS A 43 -24.33 -22.88 14.87
CA LYS A 43 -23.86 -23.46 13.60
C LYS A 43 -23.12 -22.46 12.71
N VAL A 44 -23.49 -21.17 12.74
CA VAL A 44 -22.79 -20.11 12.00
C VAL A 44 -21.43 -19.80 12.65
N VAL A 45 -21.37 -19.75 13.98
CA VAL A 45 -20.12 -19.56 14.75
C VAL A 45 -19.21 -20.79 14.63
N GLU A 46 -19.77 -22.00 14.58
CA GLU A 46 -19.04 -23.25 14.33
C GLU A 46 -18.51 -23.31 12.88
N ARG A 47 -19.30 -22.90 11.88
CA ARG A 47 -18.81 -22.73 10.49
C ARG A 47 -17.79 -21.60 10.32
N ALA A 48 -17.83 -20.59 11.20
CA ALA A 48 -16.85 -19.50 11.23
C ALA A 48 -15.56 -19.92 11.97
N ARG A 49 -15.66 -20.75 13.02
CA ARG A 49 -14.51 -21.35 13.73
C ARG A 49 -13.87 -22.50 12.96
N GLY A 50 -14.64 -23.24 12.16
CA GLY A 50 -14.17 -24.32 11.29
C GLY A 50 -13.43 -23.86 10.03
N ARG A 51 -13.17 -22.56 9.89
CA ARG A 51 -12.29 -21.99 8.86
C ARG A 51 -11.05 -21.34 9.47
N VAL A 52 -10.47 -21.97 10.50
CA VAL A 52 -9.01 -21.94 10.61
C VAL A 52 -8.51 -22.82 9.48
N VAL A 53 -8.12 -22.18 8.38
CA VAL A 53 -7.70 -22.83 7.14
C VAL A 53 -6.60 -23.82 7.47
N GLN A 54 -6.97 -25.09 7.41
CA GLN A 54 -6.08 -26.23 7.47
C GLN A 54 -5.03 -26.06 6.36
N ALA A 55 -3.77 -26.05 6.79
CA ALA A 55 -2.62 -26.16 5.91
C ALA A 55 -2.73 -27.47 5.10
N GLY A 56 -2.40 -27.38 3.82
CA GLY A 56 -2.37 -28.54 2.92
C GLY A 56 -3.71 -28.83 2.26
N ASP A 57 -3.89 -28.32 1.04
CA ASP A 57 -4.23 -29.18 -0.10
C ASP A 57 -4.15 -28.35 -1.40
N GLY A 58 -3.17 -28.72 -2.23
CA GLY A 58 -2.73 -28.02 -3.45
C GLY A 58 -1.56 -27.02 -3.29
N LYS A 59 -0.90 -26.95 -2.13
CA LYS A 59 -0.25 -25.71 -1.62
C LYS A 59 1.29 -25.68 -1.51
N ALA A 60 2.02 -26.75 -1.86
CA ALA A 60 3.48 -26.80 -1.66
C ALA A 60 4.29 -26.09 -2.77
N SER A 61 3.87 -26.23 -4.04
CA SER A 61 4.56 -25.61 -5.20
C SER A 61 4.48 -24.08 -5.16
N ASP A 62 3.28 -23.55 -5.01
CA ASP A 62 3.06 -22.11 -5.12
C ASP A 62 3.62 -21.34 -3.91
N GLY A 63 3.59 -21.94 -2.72
CA GLY A 63 4.21 -21.38 -1.52
C GLY A 63 5.74 -21.34 -1.63
N ASN A 64 6.34 -22.36 -2.25
CA ASN A 64 7.76 -22.37 -2.55
C ASN A 64 8.13 -21.28 -3.57
N ILE A 65 7.34 -21.08 -4.62
CA ILE A 65 7.60 -20.04 -5.63
C ILE A 65 7.59 -18.64 -5.01
N ALA A 66 6.55 -18.31 -4.21
CA ALA A 66 6.46 -17.01 -3.55
C ALA A 66 7.63 -16.77 -2.57
N ASN A 67 8.05 -17.79 -1.84
CA ASN A 67 9.18 -17.71 -0.92
C ASN A 67 10.52 -17.55 -1.68
N ILE A 68 10.72 -18.29 -2.78
CA ILE A 68 11.91 -18.18 -3.63
C ILE A 68 12.04 -16.77 -4.20
N ILE A 69 10.95 -16.19 -4.70
CA ILE A 69 10.93 -14.82 -5.23
C ILE A 69 11.32 -13.81 -4.13
N THR A 70 10.73 -13.94 -2.95
CA THR A 70 11.02 -13.06 -1.81
C THR A 70 12.49 -13.13 -1.40
N VAL A 71 13.03 -14.35 -1.26
CA VAL A 71 14.44 -14.59 -0.93
C VAL A 71 15.37 -14.08 -2.04
N ALA A 72 15.01 -14.34 -3.31
CA ALA A 72 15.75 -13.86 -4.46
C ALA A 72 15.86 -12.34 -4.45
N ARG A 73 14.80 -11.59 -4.13
CA ARG A 73 14.84 -10.12 -4.03
C ARG A 73 15.73 -9.63 -2.90
N ILE A 74 15.62 -10.25 -1.73
CA ILE A 74 16.44 -9.91 -0.55
C ILE A 74 17.93 -10.07 -0.88
N LEU A 75 18.30 -11.07 -1.67
CA LEU A 75 19.68 -11.28 -2.12
C LEU A 75 20.05 -10.41 -3.33
N MET A 76 19.08 -10.13 -4.22
CA MET A 76 19.29 -9.35 -5.44
C MET A 76 19.66 -7.90 -5.12
N ALA A 77 19.02 -7.26 -4.14
CA ALA A 77 19.30 -5.87 -3.79
C ALA A 77 20.77 -5.63 -3.35
N PRO A 78 21.34 -6.36 -2.36
CA PRO A 78 22.74 -6.21 -2.00
C PRO A 78 23.68 -6.67 -3.11
N ALA A 79 23.34 -7.72 -3.88
CA ALA A 79 24.13 -8.16 -5.03
C ALA A 79 24.21 -7.08 -6.12
N PHE A 80 23.09 -6.42 -6.40
CA PHE A 80 23.01 -5.28 -7.32
C PHE A 80 23.91 -4.13 -6.86
N ILE A 81 23.82 -3.72 -5.59
CA ILE A 81 24.64 -2.62 -5.06
C ILE A 81 26.14 -2.97 -5.18
N TRP A 82 26.52 -4.19 -4.80
CA TRP A 82 27.90 -4.63 -4.91
C TRP A 82 28.39 -4.64 -6.36
N LEU A 83 27.60 -5.18 -7.30
CA LEU A 83 27.91 -5.19 -8.72
C LEU A 83 28.06 -3.78 -9.28
N LEU A 84 27.16 -2.86 -8.93
CA LEU A 84 27.22 -1.46 -9.38
C LEU A 84 28.53 -0.78 -8.95
N LEU A 85 28.97 -0.99 -7.70
CA LEU A 85 30.19 -0.38 -7.19
C LEU A 85 31.45 -1.02 -7.79
N VAL A 86 31.44 -2.34 -8.03
CA VAL A 86 32.57 -3.04 -8.66
C VAL A 86 32.67 -2.73 -10.16
N ALA A 87 31.55 -2.47 -10.81
CA ALA A 87 31.47 -2.09 -12.22
C ALA A 87 32.09 -0.72 -12.56
N ASN A 88 32.71 -0.02 -11.59
CA ASN A 88 33.42 1.24 -11.79
C ASN A 88 34.96 1.11 -11.68
N GLN A 89 35.49 -0.11 -11.61
CA GLN A 89 36.95 -0.35 -11.48
C GLN A 89 37.74 -0.22 -12.79
N GLY A 90 37.08 0.04 -13.93
CA GLY A 90 37.70 0.27 -15.24
C GLY A 90 37.94 -1.02 -16.06
N GLY A 91 38.02 -0.86 -17.39
CA GLY A 91 38.24 -1.94 -18.36
C GLY A 91 36.96 -2.54 -19.00
N ASP A 92 37.12 -3.45 -19.97
CA ASP A 92 35.99 -4.05 -20.71
C ASP A 92 35.04 -4.90 -19.84
N GLN A 93 35.52 -5.37 -18.68
CA GLN A 93 34.65 -6.06 -17.73
C GLN A 93 33.71 -5.08 -17.00
N SER A 94 34.09 -3.81 -16.89
CA SER A 94 33.33 -2.74 -16.23
C SER A 94 31.97 -2.53 -16.90
N ILE A 95 31.93 -2.44 -18.24
CA ILE A 95 30.69 -2.24 -19.01
C ILE A 95 29.74 -3.44 -18.88
N THR A 96 30.29 -4.66 -18.88
CA THR A 96 29.50 -5.89 -18.77
C THR A 96 28.86 -5.98 -17.38
N LEU A 97 29.63 -5.73 -16.32
CA LEU A 97 29.12 -5.72 -14.96
C LEU A 97 28.05 -4.65 -14.74
N ARG A 98 28.18 -3.51 -15.43
CA ARG A 98 27.21 -2.41 -15.38
C ARG A 98 25.89 -2.77 -16.06
N TRP A 99 25.94 -3.50 -17.18
CA TRP A 99 24.75 -4.11 -17.78
C TRP A 99 24.10 -5.17 -16.89
N VAL A 100 24.90 -6.00 -16.22
CA VAL A 100 24.37 -7.00 -15.26
C VAL A 100 23.70 -6.30 -14.07
N ALA A 101 24.30 -5.25 -13.52
CA ALA A 101 23.69 -4.45 -12.45
C ALA A 101 22.37 -3.81 -12.92
N THR A 102 22.35 -3.24 -14.12
CA THR A 102 21.14 -2.69 -14.74
C THR A 102 20.04 -3.74 -14.89
N ALA A 103 20.38 -4.94 -15.39
CA ALA A 103 19.44 -6.03 -15.56
C ALA A 103 18.87 -6.50 -14.21
N LEU A 104 19.71 -6.65 -13.18
CA LEU A 104 19.27 -6.98 -11.83
C LEU A 104 18.32 -5.93 -11.26
N PHE A 105 18.63 -4.64 -11.44
CA PHE A 105 17.74 -3.57 -11.00
C PHE A 105 16.38 -3.64 -11.71
N VAL A 106 16.37 -3.70 -13.05
CA VAL A 106 15.15 -3.74 -13.87
C VAL A 106 14.31 -4.96 -13.55
N ILE A 107 14.93 -6.14 -13.42
CA ILE A 107 14.23 -7.37 -13.01
C ILE A 107 13.65 -7.19 -11.61
N GLY A 108 14.43 -6.70 -10.65
CA GLY A 108 13.97 -6.49 -9.27
C GLY A 108 12.72 -5.62 -9.20
N ILE A 109 12.72 -4.45 -9.85
CA ILE A 109 11.56 -3.55 -9.85
C ILE A 109 10.36 -4.09 -10.65
N ALA A 110 10.60 -4.88 -11.71
CA ALA A 110 9.53 -5.45 -12.53
C ALA A 110 8.84 -6.62 -11.83
N THR A 111 9.63 -7.50 -11.22
CA THR A 111 9.19 -8.66 -10.44
C THR A 111 8.34 -8.21 -9.25
N ASP A 112 8.69 -7.10 -8.58
CA ASP A 112 7.88 -6.48 -7.51
C ASP A 112 6.43 -6.17 -7.94
N GLY A 113 6.25 -5.62 -9.14
CA GLY A 113 4.92 -5.30 -9.66
C GLY A 113 4.10 -6.53 -10.04
N VAL A 114 4.74 -7.53 -10.66
CA VAL A 114 4.08 -8.71 -11.24
C VAL A 114 3.71 -9.73 -10.15
N ASP A 115 4.61 -10.06 -9.23
CA ASP A 115 4.32 -11.10 -8.24
C ASP A 115 3.45 -10.58 -7.10
N GLY A 116 3.46 -9.28 -6.82
CA GLY A 116 2.50 -8.67 -5.92
C GLY A 116 1.05 -8.89 -6.39
N MET A 117 0.80 -9.10 -7.68
CA MET A 117 -0.52 -9.45 -8.20
C MET A 117 -0.81 -10.95 -8.11
N LEU A 118 0.18 -11.81 -8.37
CA LEU A 118 0.02 -13.28 -8.28
C LEU A 118 -0.05 -13.79 -6.83
N ALA A 119 0.75 -13.25 -5.90
CA ALA A 119 0.75 -13.67 -4.50
C ALA A 119 -0.58 -13.32 -3.81
N ARG A 120 -1.17 -12.17 -4.16
CA ARG A 120 -2.50 -11.75 -3.66
C ARG A 120 -3.64 -12.61 -4.20
N SER A 121 -3.52 -13.15 -5.41
CA SER A 121 -4.55 -14.03 -5.98
C SER A 121 -4.51 -15.45 -5.43
N ARG A 122 -3.37 -15.88 -4.87
CA ARG A 122 -3.18 -17.25 -4.34
C ARG A 122 -3.18 -17.37 -2.81
N ASN A 123 -3.30 -16.26 -2.07
CA ASN A 123 -3.38 -16.24 -0.60
C ASN A 123 -2.13 -16.84 0.11
N LEU A 124 -0.98 -16.85 -0.57
CA LEU A 124 0.28 -17.45 -0.12
C LEU A 124 1.21 -16.39 0.46
N VAL A 125 0.68 -15.63 1.41
CA VAL A 125 1.36 -14.48 1.96
C VAL A 125 1.84 -14.82 3.38
N THR A 126 3.15 -14.82 3.60
CA THR A 126 3.74 -15.03 4.93
C THR A 126 3.88 -13.70 5.66
N ASN A 127 3.72 -13.70 6.99
CA ASN A 127 3.85 -12.47 7.80
C ASN A 127 5.22 -11.79 7.67
N VAL A 128 6.27 -12.59 7.50
CA VAL A 128 7.65 -12.10 7.31
C VAL A 128 7.84 -11.51 5.91
N GLY A 129 7.32 -12.17 4.87
CA GLY A 129 7.38 -11.66 3.50
C GLY A 129 6.66 -10.31 3.35
N ILE A 130 5.51 -10.12 3.99
CA ILE A 130 4.78 -8.84 3.99
C ILE A 130 5.64 -7.69 4.50
N LEU A 131 6.46 -7.93 5.53
CA LEU A 131 7.28 -6.89 6.14
C LEU A 131 8.58 -6.66 5.37
N LEU A 132 9.20 -7.72 4.85
CA LEU A 132 10.48 -7.63 4.14
C LEU A 132 10.33 -7.06 2.73
N ASP A 133 9.19 -7.27 2.07
CA ASP A 133 8.97 -6.85 0.68
C ASP A 133 9.09 -5.32 0.48
N PRO A 134 8.46 -4.45 1.29
CA PRO A 134 8.67 -3.01 1.21
C PRO A 134 10.09 -2.54 1.57
N ILE A 135 10.81 -3.33 2.38
CA ILE A 135 12.19 -3.01 2.78
C ILE A 135 13.12 -3.30 1.61
N ALA A 136 12.98 -4.47 0.97
CA ALA A 136 13.78 -4.84 -0.20
C ALA A 136 13.60 -3.84 -1.35
N ASP A 137 12.36 -3.42 -1.65
CA ASP A 137 12.07 -2.38 -2.66
C ASP A 137 12.83 -1.07 -2.36
N LYS A 138 12.83 -0.64 -1.10
CA LYS A 138 13.50 0.60 -0.66
C LYS A 138 15.01 0.47 -0.67
N VAL A 139 15.56 -0.70 -0.36
CA VAL A 139 17.00 -0.96 -0.45
C VAL A 139 17.44 -1.01 -1.92
N LEU A 140 16.67 -1.61 -2.81
CA LEU A 140 17.00 -1.69 -4.23
C LEU A 140 17.01 -0.28 -4.87
N THR A 141 15.89 0.45 -4.75
CA THR A 141 15.76 1.80 -5.32
C THR A 141 16.65 2.83 -4.62
N GLY A 142 16.73 2.78 -3.29
CA GLY A 142 17.60 3.66 -2.51
C GLY A 142 19.08 3.36 -2.73
N GLY A 143 19.45 2.08 -2.80
CA GLY A 143 20.80 1.63 -3.11
C GLY A 143 21.25 2.06 -4.49
N ALA A 144 20.36 2.07 -5.49
CA ALA A 144 20.66 2.59 -6.82
C ALA A 144 20.98 4.09 -6.77
N LEU A 145 20.15 4.91 -6.11
CA LEU A 145 20.37 6.36 -5.99
C LEU A 145 21.67 6.68 -5.24
N VAL A 146 21.92 5.97 -4.13
CA VAL A 146 23.17 6.10 -3.37
C VAL A 146 24.36 5.67 -4.20
N GLY A 147 24.28 4.53 -4.87
CA GLY A 147 25.32 4.03 -5.77
C GLY A 147 25.67 5.03 -6.86
N LEU A 148 24.67 5.54 -7.59
CA LEU A 148 24.86 6.58 -8.60
C LEU A 148 25.51 7.85 -8.03
N SER A 149 25.21 8.21 -6.77
CA SER A 149 25.83 9.37 -6.11
C SER A 149 27.28 9.12 -5.70
N ILE A 150 27.59 7.90 -5.25
CA ILE A 150 28.96 7.47 -4.95
C ILE A 150 29.81 7.48 -6.23
N LEU A 151 29.22 7.05 -7.35
CA LEU A 151 29.86 7.05 -8.67
C LEU A 151 30.00 8.46 -9.28
N GLY A 152 29.40 9.49 -8.66
CA GLY A 152 29.46 10.88 -9.14
C GLY A 152 28.48 11.21 -10.27
N GLU A 153 27.56 10.29 -10.58
CA GLU A 153 26.60 10.40 -11.69
C GLU A 153 25.28 11.04 -11.27
N LEU A 154 25.04 11.15 -9.96
CA LEU A 154 23.88 11.80 -9.39
C LEU A 154 24.30 12.76 -8.26
N PRO A 155 23.87 14.04 -8.28
CA PRO A 155 24.18 14.95 -7.19
C PRO A 155 23.55 14.49 -5.86
N TRP A 156 24.34 14.46 -4.80
CA TRP A 156 23.91 13.97 -3.48
C TRP A 156 22.64 14.63 -2.95
N TRP A 157 22.42 15.91 -3.24
CA TRP A 157 21.21 16.61 -2.79
C TRP A 157 19.92 16.03 -3.41
N VAL A 158 19.97 15.54 -4.66
CA VAL A 158 18.84 14.87 -5.32
C VAL A 158 18.51 13.57 -4.58
N THR A 159 19.55 12.77 -4.34
CA THR A 159 19.45 11.49 -3.62
C THR A 159 18.87 11.69 -2.22
N VAL A 160 19.39 12.64 -1.45
CA VAL A 160 18.90 12.94 -0.11
C VAL A 160 17.43 13.35 -0.13
N VAL A 161 17.01 14.24 -1.04
CA VAL A 161 15.61 14.67 -1.14
C VAL A 161 14.69 13.49 -1.45
N ILE A 162 15.06 12.64 -2.41
CA ILE A 162 14.25 11.47 -2.77
C ILE A 162 14.18 10.48 -1.60
N LEU A 163 15.31 10.12 -1.00
CA LEU A 163 15.37 9.17 0.11
C LEU A 163 14.58 9.65 1.33
N VAL A 164 14.76 10.91 1.74
CA VAL A 164 14.03 11.49 2.89
C VAL A 164 12.52 11.43 2.63
N ARG A 165 12.06 11.76 1.43
CA ARG A 165 10.64 11.64 1.06
C ARG A 165 10.19 10.19 1.12
N GLU A 166 10.94 9.25 0.56
CA GLU A 166 10.55 7.84 0.49
C GLU A 166 10.48 7.16 1.84
N LEU A 167 11.49 7.36 2.69
CA LEU A 167 11.52 6.81 4.04
C LEU A 167 10.52 7.54 4.94
N GLY A 168 10.41 8.87 4.82
CA GLY A 168 9.48 9.68 5.60
C GLY A 168 8.02 9.34 5.37
N ILE A 169 7.58 9.19 4.12
CA ILE A 169 6.19 8.78 3.81
C ILE A 169 5.94 7.33 4.25
N THR A 170 6.92 6.44 4.10
CA THR A 170 6.81 5.05 4.56
C THR A 170 6.64 5.00 6.08
N ALA A 171 7.49 5.69 6.84
CA ALA A 171 7.42 5.75 8.30
C ALA A 171 6.10 6.37 8.78
N PHE A 172 5.68 7.49 8.19
CA PHE A 172 4.40 8.11 8.52
C PHE A 172 3.22 7.18 8.21
N ARG A 173 3.25 6.48 7.07
CA ARG A 173 2.21 5.52 6.70
C ARG A 173 2.11 4.44 7.77
N PHE A 174 3.21 3.86 8.22
CA PHE A 174 3.21 2.88 9.31
C PHE A 174 2.69 3.45 10.64
N ALA A 175 2.98 4.71 10.96
CA ALA A 175 2.49 5.37 12.16
C ALA A 175 0.97 5.63 12.12
N VAL A 176 0.42 6.03 10.96
CA VAL A 176 -0.98 6.45 10.82
C VAL A 176 -1.93 5.31 10.47
N LEU A 177 -1.44 4.22 9.87
CA LEU A 177 -2.27 3.03 9.55
C LEU A 177 -2.86 2.33 10.79
N ARG A 178 -2.45 2.68 12.01
CA ARG A 178 -3.14 2.21 13.22
C ARG A 178 -4.53 2.80 13.42
N ASP A 179 -4.79 4.02 12.91
CA ASP A 179 -6.02 4.75 13.26
C ASP A 179 -6.90 5.17 12.07
N ARG A 180 -6.37 5.40 10.85
CA ARG A 180 -7.19 5.79 9.67
C ARG A 180 -6.57 5.40 8.32
N VAL A 181 -7.40 4.95 7.38
CA VAL A 181 -7.02 4.70 5.98
C VAL A 181 -6.93 6.03 5.23
N ILE A 182 -5.72 6.48 4.91
CA ILE A 182 -5.50 7.61 3.99
C ILE A 182 -5.55 7.07 2.55
N PRO A 183 -6.48 7.52 1.69
CA PRO A 183 -6.53 7.08 0.30
C PRO A 183 -5.25 7.51 -0.44
N ALA A 184 -4.69 6.59 -1.24
CA ALA A 184 -3.49 6.84 -2.01
C ALA A 184 -3.75 7.91 -3.10
N SER A 185 -2.89 8.93 -3.18
CA SER A 185 -2.98 9.94 -4.23
C SER A 185 -2.57 9.37 -5.60
N ARG A 186 -3.29 9.74 -6.65
CA ARG A 186 -2.98 9.34 -8.05
C ARG A 186 -1.57 9.74 -8.49
N GLY A 187 -1.02 10.84 -7.96
CA GLY A 187 0.33 11.31 -8.25
C GLY A 187 1.43 10.33 -7.85
N GLY A 188 1.18 9.47 -6.85
CA GLY A 188 2.17 8.47 -6.41
C GLY A 188 2.52 7.45 -7.49
N LYS A 189 1.57 7.07 -8.36
CA LYS A 189 1.82 6.08 -9.42
C LYS A 189 2.73 6.63 -10.52
N LEU A 190 2.52 7.88 -10.91
CA LEU A 190 3.31 8.52 -11.95
C LEU A 190 4.76 8.71 -11.47
N LYS A 191 4.94 9.15 -10.22
CA LYS A 191 6.24 9.25 -9.57
C LYS A 191 7.03 7.94 -9.68
N THR A 192 6.42 6.82 -9.29
CA THR A 192 7.09 5.51 -9.31
C THR A 192 7.55 5.11 -10.72
N VAL A 193 6.72 5.33 -11.74
CA VAL A 193 7.09 5.02 -13.13
C VAL A 193 8.27 5.87 -13.59
N PHE A 194 8.19 7.19 -13.40
CA PHE A 194 9.27 8.09 -13.82
C PHE A 194 10.58 7.82 -13.08
N GLN A 195 10.52 7.53 -11.78
CA GLN A 195 11.71 7.22 -11.00
C GLN A 195 12.33 5.88 -11.40
N ALA A 196 11.52 4.86 -11.64
CA ALA A 196 11.98 3.57 -12.15
C ALA A 196 12.69 3.72 -13.50
N VAL A 197 12.09 4.46 -14.43
CA VAL A 197 12.68 4.75 -15.74
C VAL A 197 13.97 5.56 -15.59
N ALA A 198 13.94 6.66 -14.82
CA ALA A 198 15.10 7.52 -14.62
C ALA A 198 16.31 6.76 -14.05
N ILE A 199 16.09 5.93 -13.04
CA ILE A 199 17.17 5.12 -12.44
C ILE A 199 17.65 4.06 -13.43
N SER A 200 16.74 3.39 -14.16
CA SER A 200 17.12 2.36 -15.14
C SER A 200 17.99 2.93 -16.26
N THR A 201 17.63 4.10 -16.79
CA THR A 201 18.40 4.81 -17.82
C THR A 201 19.74 5.33 -17.29
N ALA A 202 19.79 5.78 -16.03
CA ALA A 202 21.03 6.23 -15.41
C ALA A 202 22.02 5.07 -15.13
N LEU A 203 21.51 3.89 -14.76
CA LEU A 203 22.34 2.70 -14.55
C LEU A 203 22.86 2.12 -15.87
N ALA A 204 22.03 2.12 -16.91
CA ALA A 204 22.35 1.55 -18.20
C ALA A 204 23.42 2.38 -18.92
N PRO A 205 24.55 1.78 -19.33
CA PRO A 205 25.61 2.49 -20.05
C PRO A 205 25.24 2.64 -21.54
N LEU A 206 24.16 3.40 -21.79
CA LEU A 206 23.55 3.58 -23.11
C LEU A 206 24.40 4.47 -24.02
N ALA A 207 25.11 5.44 -23.45
CA ALA A 207 26.02 6.30 -24.20
C ALA A 207 27.16 5.46 -24.80
N GLU A 208 27.76 4.59 -24.00
CA GLU A 208 28.83 3.69 -24.38
C GLU A 208 28.36 2.68 -25.44
N LEU A 209 27.14 2.15 -25.28
CA LEU A 209 26.53 1.30 -26.30
C LEU A 209 26.31 2.05 -27.62
N ALA A 210 25.79 3.28 -27.57
CA ALA A 210 25.56 4.08 -28.76
C ALA A 210 26.86 4.47 -29.47
N ILE A 211 27.91 4.80 -28.72
CA ILE A 211 29.25 5.04 -29.24
C ILE A 211 29.80 3.78 -29.92
N ALA A 212 29.66 2.61 -29.29
CA ALA A 212 30.07 1.33 -29.87
C ALA A 212 29.32 0.99 -31.17
N LEU A 213 28.09 1.50 -31.34
CA LEU A 213 27.28 1.36 -32.56
C LEU A 213 27.57 2.44 -33.62
N GLY A 214 28.54 3.32 -33.39
CA GLY A 214 28.99 4.34 -34.34
C GLY A 214 28.43 5.75 -34.11
N TRP A 215 27.71 5.98 -33.01
CA TRP A 215 27.18 7.30 -32.66
C TRP A 215 28.15 8.04 -31.73
N ALA A 216 29.20 8.64 -32.31
CA ALA A 216 30.34 9.19 -31.56
C ALA A 216 29.96 10.26 -30.52
N ASP A 217 28.99 11.13 -30.84
CA ASP A 217 28.57 12.23 -29.98
C ASP A 217 27.37 11.89 -29.08
N ALA A 218 27.18 10.61 -28.73
CA ALA A 218 25.99 10.16 -27.99
C ALA A 218 25.95 10.63 -26.52
N THR A 219 27.10 10.79 -25.85
CA THR A 219 27.17 11.08 -24.40
C THR A 219 26.29 12.26 -23.96
N PRO A 220 26.36 13.46 -24.58
CA PRO A 220 25.55 14.60 -24.15
C PRO A 220 24.03 14.37 -24.27
N TRP A 221 23.59 13.54 -25.22
CA TRP A 221 22.17 13.22 -25.41
C TRP A 221 21.65 12.32 -24.30
N PHE A 222 22.41 11.29 -23.92
CA PHE A 222 22.05 10.40 -22.83
C PHE A 222 22.17 11.07 -21.47
N ASP A 223 23.15 11.94 -21.26
CA ASP A 223 23.25 12.77 -20.06
C ASP A 223 22.06 13.72 -19.94
N GLY A 224 21.70 14.41 -21.04
CA GLY A 224 20.52 15.27 -21.09
C GLY A 224 19.22 14.51 -20.81
N LEU A 225 19.07 13.31 -21.37
CA LEU A 225 17.95 12.42 -21.11
C LEU A 225 17.87 12.04 -19.62
N ASN A 226 18.98 11.62 -19.03
CA ASN A 226 19.07 11.23 -17.63
C ASN A 226 18.75 12.40 -16.69
N ILE A 227 19.30 13.59 -16.96
CA ILE A 227 18.99 14.81 -16.21
C ILE A 227 17.50 15.13 -16.32
N GLY A 228 16.92 15.07 -17.52
CA GLY A 228 15.50 15.33 -17.75
C GLY A 228 14.59 14.37 -16.98
N LEU A 229 14.83 13.06 -17.12
CA LEU A 229 14.07 12.02 -16.43
C LEU A 229 14.19 12.13 -14.91
N MET A 230 15.40 12.32 -14.39
CA MET A 230 15.65 12.45 -12.96
C MET A 230 15.03 13.73 -12.38
N SER A 231 15.05 14.84 -13.14
CA SER A 231 14.38 16.09 -12.78
C SER A 231 12.87 15.91 -12.67
N ILE A 232 12.25 15.22 -13.65
CA ILE A 232 10.81 14.92 -13.59
C ILE A 232 10.50 14.03 -12.38
N ALA A 233 11.29 12.98 -12.16
CA ALA A 233 11.13 12.09 -11.01
C ALA A 233 11.25 12.85 -9.67
N LEU A 234 12.21 13.77 -9.56
CA LEU A 234 12.42 14.62 -8.40
C LEU A 234 11.23 15.57 -8.17
N VAL A 235 10.77 16.28 -9.20
CA VAL A 235 9.63 17.21 -9.12
C VAL A 235 8.37 16.45 -8.67
N LEU A 236 8.08 15.31 -9.29
CA LEU A 236 6.96 14.45 -8.88
C LEU A 236 7.12 13.97 -7.44
N THR A 237 8.34 13.68 -7.01
CA THR A 237 8.64 13.27 -5.64
C THR A 237 8.33 14.37 -4.63
N VAL A 238 8.77 15.59 -4.91
CA VAL A 238 8.53 16.77 -4.06
C VAL A 238 7.04 17.11 -4.02
N VAL A 239 6.38 17.24 -5.18
CA VAL A 239 4.94 17.56 -5.26
C VAL A 239 4.10 16.55 -4.48
N THR A 240 4.33 15.25 -4.72
CA THR A 240 3.58 14.21 -3.99
C THR A 240 3.92 14.15 -2.50
N GLY A 241 5.13 14.55 -2.12
CA GLY A 241 5.53 14.69 -0.71
C GLY A 241 4.79 15.82 -0.01
N LEU A 242 4.71 17.00 -0.66
CA LEU A 242 3.99 18.15 -0.14
C LEU A 242 2.48 17.88 -0.02
N ASP A 243 1.87 17.24 -1.03
CA ASP A 243 0.47 16.82 -0.99
C ASP A 243 0.17 15.93 0.22
N TYR A 244 1.13 15.08 0.58
CA TYR A 244 1.01 14.17 1.70
C TYR A 244 1.11 14.90 3.05
N LEU A 245 2.09 15.78 3.21
CA LEU A 245 2.25 16.62 4.40
C LEU A 245 1.02 17.52 4.62
N TRP A 246 0.44 18.05 3.54
CA TRP A 246 -0.77 18.87 3.62
C TRP A 246 -1.98 18.07 4.09
N GLN A 247 -2.17 16.86 3.57
CA GLN A 247 -3.22 15.95 4.02
C GLN A 247 -3.04 15.56 5.49
N ALA A 248 -1.81 15.27 5.92
CA ALA A 248 -1.48 14.98 7.31
C ALA A 248 -1.86 16.14 8.24
N HIS A 249 -1.45 17.37 7.90
CA HIS A 249 -1.76 18.57 8.70
C HIS A 249 -3.26 18.85 8.80
N ARG A 250 -4.01 18.63 7.71
CA ARG A 250 -5.47 18.80 7.70
C ARG A 250 -6.18 17.80 8.62
N LEU A 251 -5.68 16.57 8.71
CA LEU A 251 -6.24 15.53 9.57
C LEU A 251 -6.00 15.83 11.06
N SER A 252 -4.79 16.27 11.42
CA SER A 252 -4.45 16.64 12.81
C SER A 252 -5.32 17.78 13.37
N ARG A 253 -5.79 18.71 12.51
CA ARG A 253 -6.68 19.81 12.94
C ARG A 253 -8.12 19.37 13.25
N ARG A 254 -8.60 18.25 12.69
CA ARG A 254 -9.96 17.74 12.95
C ARG A 254 -10.06 16.96 14.26
N SER A 255 -8.99 16.26 14.67
CA SER A 255 -8.96 15.53 15.94
C SER A 255 -8.82 16.40 17.19
N ARG A 256 -8.50 17.70 17.05
CA ARG A 256 -8.45 18.66 18.17
C ARG A 256 -9.76 19.42 18.38
N ARG A 257 -10.80 19.17 17.57
CA ARG A 257 -12.08 19.90 17.59
C ARG A 257 -13.30 18.99 17.85
N GLY A 258 -13.10 17.72 18.14
CA GLY A 258 -14.13 16.77 18.58
C GLY A 258 -13.63 16.06 19.83
#